data_AF-A0AA51DAP9-F1
#
_entry.id   AF-A0AA51DAP9-F1
#
_cell.length_a   1.000
_cell.length_b   1.000
_cell.length_c   1.000
_cell.angle_alpha   90.00
_cell.angle_beta   90.00
_cell.angle_gamma   90.00
#
_symmetry.space_group_name_H-M   'P 1'
#
loop_
_entity.id
_entity.type
_entity.pdbx_description
1 polymer ?
#
loop_
_entity_poly.entity_id
_entity_poly.type
_entity_poly.pdbx_seq_one_letter_code
_entity_poly.pdbx_strand_id
1 'polypeptide(L)' 'MFKFIKNWLDRLAEENKKTFGTGRMDCCDLNKPKNTTQANTSNKK' A
#
# COMPACT_ATOMS: atom_id res chain seq x y z
N MET A 1 8.95 29.79 11.56
CA MET A 1 8.99 29.04 10.28
C MET A 1 8.75 27.53 10.46
N PHE A 2 9.47 26.85 11.37
CA PHE A 2 9.30 25.41 11.63
C PHE A 2 7.88 24.95 12.01
N LYS A 3 7.09 25.79 12.68
CA LYS A 3 5.74 25.44 13.14
C LYS A 3 4.72 25.30 11.98
N PHE A 4 4.85 26.14 10.95
CA PHE A 4 4.01 26.06 9.75
C PHE A 4 4.32 24.82 8.93
N ILE A 5 5.60 24.48 8.80
CA ILE A 5 6.06 23.29 8.09
C ILE A 5 5.58 22.01 8.80
N LYS A 6 5.64 21.96 10.14
CA LYS A 6 5.08 20.85 10.92
C LYS A 6 3.57 20.68 10.69
N ASN A 7 2.79 21.76 10.83
CA ASN A 7 1.35 21.68 10.59
C ASN A 7 0.99 21.25 9.16
N TRP A 8 1.79 21.64 8.17
CA TRP A 8 1.60 21.22 6.79
C TRP A 8 1.96 19.73 6.58
N LEU A 9 3.07 19.27 7.15
CA LEU A 9 3.47 17.86 7.15
C LEU A 9 2.43 16.96 7.84
N ASP A 10 1.89 17.41 8.98
CA ASP A 10 0.87 16.67 9.73
C ASP A 10 -0.42 16.51 8.90
N ARG A 11 -0.87 17.58 8.23
CA ARG A 11 -2.03 17.52 7.32
C ARG A 11 -1.78 16.60 6.13
N LEU A 12 -0.61 16.67 5.52
CA LEU A 12 -0.23 15.76 4.42
C LEU A 12 -0.19 14.30 4.86
N ALA A 13 0.36 14.03 6.04
CA ALA A 13 0.41 12.68 6.58
C ALA A 13 -0.99 12.13 6.89
N GLU A 14 -1.90 12.98 7.37
CA GLU A 14 -3.30 12.60 7.62
C GLU A 14 -4.03 12.24 6.32
N GLU A 15 -3.92 13.08 5.28
CA GLU A 15 -4.55 12.82 3.99
C GLU A 15 -3.93 11.60 3.28
N ASN A 16 -2.60 11.43 3.33
CA ASN A 16 -1.94 10.25 2.79
C ASN A 16 -2.42 8.96 3.47
N LYS A 17 -2.64 8.97 4.80
CA LYS A 17 -3.21 7.81 5.51
C LYS A 17 -4.64 7.50 5.06
N LYS A 18 -5.46 8.51 4.76
CA LYS A 18 -6.83 8.32 4.25
C LYS A 18 -6.84 7.74 2.83
N THR A 19 -5.97 8.24 1.95
CA THR A 19 -5.93 7.84 0.54
C THR A 19 -5.23 6.50 0.32
N PHE A 20 -4.09 6.28 0.97
CA PHE A 20 -3.25 5.09 0.74
C PHE A 20 -3.43 3.99 1.80
N GLY A 21 -4.18 4.28 2.87
CA GLY A 21 -4.37 3.37 4.00
C GLY A 21 -3.15 3.29 4.92
N THR A 22 -3.16 2.33 5.85
CA THR A 22 -2.02 2.04 6.76
C THR A 22 -1.08 0.97 6.20
N GLY A 23 -1.39 0.40 5.05
CA GLY A 23 -0.54 -0.57 4.37
C GLY A 23 0.73 0.09 3.86
N ARG A 24 1.85 -0.64 3.89
CA ARG A 24 3.03 -0.19 3.15
C ARG A 24 2.68 -0.19 1.67
N MET A 25 2.92 0.94 1.02
CA MET A 25 2.80 1.05 -0.43
C MET A 25 4.02 0.37 -1.07
N ASP A 26 4.12 -0.93 -0.90
CA ASP A 26 5.19 -1.72 -1.49
C ASP A 26 4.92 -1.80 -2.99
N CYS A 27 5.85 -1.26 -3.79
CA CYS A 27 5.79 -1.29 -5.26
C CYS A 27 5.60 -2.72 -5.80
N CYS A 28 6.02 -3.72 -5.00
CA CYS A 28 5.82 -5.13 -5.28
C CYS A 28 4.34 -5.56 -5.28
N ASP A 29 3.44 -4.91 -4.54
CA ASP A 29 2.00 -5.23 -4.53
C ASP A 29 1.23 -4.58 -5.69
N LEU A 30 1.73 -3.46 -6.23
CA LEU A 30 1.13 -2.79 -7.39
C LEU A 30 1.28 -3.61 -8.69
N ASN A 31 2.29 -4.49 -8.77
CA ASN A 31 2.52 -5.36 -9.94
C ASN A 31 2.36 -6.85 -9.60
N LYS A 32 1.62 -7.22 -8.55
CA LYS A 32 1.25 -8.63 -8.39
C LYS A 32 0.23 -8.96 -9.49
N PRO A 33 0.53 -9.87 -10.44
CA PRO A 33 -0.54 -10.46 -11.22
C PRO A 33 -1.55 -11.00 -10.21
N LYS A 34 -2.81 -10.58 -10.30
CA LYS A 34 -3.91 -11.29 -9.66
C LYS A 34 -3.90 -12.67 -10.29
N ASN A 35 -3.10 -13.57 -9.73
CA ASN A 35 -3.31 -14.99 -9.86
C ASN A 35 -4.62 -15.23 -9.12
N THR A 36 -5.72 -14.94 -9.81
CA THR A 36 -6.92 -15.73 -9.72
C THR A 36 -6.41 -17.15 -9.64
N THR A 37 -6.57 -17.78 -8.47
CA THR A 37 -6.38 -19.20 -8.29
C THR A 37 -7.41 -19.90 -9.18
N GLN A 38 -7.20 -19.90 -10.49
CA GLN A 38 -7.72 -20.91 -11.37
C GLN A 38 -6.79 -22.10 -11.19
N ALA A 39 -7.35 -23.07 -10.46
CA ALA A 39 -6.99 -24.46 -10.29
C ALA A 39 -5.73 -24.95 -11.01
N ASN A 40 -4.90 -25.71 -10.30
CA ASN A 40 -4.50 -27.02 -10.80
C ASN A 40 -4.11 -27.95 -9.65
N THR A 41 -4.98 -28.91 -9.38
CA THR A 41 -4.61 -30.21 -8.84
C THR A 41 -3.44 -30.77 -9.65
N SER A 42 -2.28 -30.97 -9.04
CA SER A 42 -1.38 -32.02 -9.49
C SER A 42 -0.59 -32.58 -8.33
N ASN A 43 -0.96 -33.83 -8.05
CA ASN A 43 -0.36 -34.78 -7.16
C ASN A 43 1.09 -35.05 -7.58
N LYS A 44 2.08 -34.82 -6.70
CA LYS A 44 3.37 -35.53 -6.77
C LYS A 44 4.16 -35.46 -5.46
N LYS A 45 3.98 -36.47 -4.61
CA LYS A 45 5.10 -37.15 -3.94
C LYS A 45 4.69 -38.58 -3.58
#